data_AF-A0A354T729-F1
#
_entry.id   AF-A0A354T729-F1
#
_cell.length_a   1.000
_cell.length_b   1.000
_cell.length_c   1.000
_cell.angle_alpha   90.00
_cell.angle_beta   90.00
_cell.angle_gamma   90.00
#
_symmetry.space_group_name_H-M   'P 1'
#
loop_
_entity.id
_entity.type
_entity.pdbx_description
1 polymer ?
#
loop_
_entity_poly.entity_id
_entity_poly.type
_entity_poly.pdbx_seq_one_letter_code
_entity_poly.pdbx_strand_id
1 'polypeptide(L)'
;ILDEAQNTTTEQMLMFLTRLGDGARCVVTGDPSQVDLRRHVKSGLKEAVELLQDVEGVKFVAFAPKDIVRLPVVQRIIEAYQSGRICKSEPQRLTEMEGQGKDSCPTPDV
;
A
#
# COMPACT_ATOMS: atom_id res chain seq x y z
N ILE A 1 -1.55 16.33 18.66
CA ILE A 1 -1.76 15.70 17.34
C ILE A 1 -1.24 14.28 17.46
N LEU A 2 -2.00 13.31 17.00
CA LEU A 2 -1.55 11.92 16.86
C LEU A 2 -1.44 11.65 15.37
N ASP A 3 -0.21 11.40 14.90
CA ASP A 3 0.04 11.11 13.50
C ASP A 3 0.31 9.62 13.29
N GLU A 4 0.12 9.16 12.05
CA GLU A 4 0.22 7.75 11.66
C GLU A 4 -0.63 6.84 12.56
N ALA A 5 -1.82 7.32 12.94
CA ALA A 5 -2.68 6.68 13.93
C ALA A 5 -3.15 5.27 13.53
N GLN A 6 -3.06 4.91 12.24
CA GLN A 6 -3.33 3.56 11.78
C GLN A 6 -2.42 2.50 12.44
N ASN A 7 -1.24 2.91 12.91
CA ASN A 7 -0.27 2.07 13.60
C ASN A 7 -0.48 2.00 15.12
N THR A 8 -1.56 2.57 15.63
CA THR A 8 -1.93 2.43 17.05
C THR A 8 -2.82 1.22 17.26
N THR A 9 -2.68 0.56 18.41
CA THR A 9 -3.67 -0.43 18.87
C THR A 9 -4.88 0.26 19.48
N THR A 10 -5.96 -0.48 19.67
CA THR A 10 -7.16 -0.05 20.39
C THR A 10 -6.83 0.56 21.75
N GLU A 11 -6.00 -0.11 22.54
CA GLU A 11 -5.64 0.32 23.89
C GLU A 11 -4.81 1.61 23.85
N GLN A 12 -3.92 1.75 22.88
CA GLN A 12 -3.10 2.95 22.71
C GLN A 12 -3.95 4.15 22.27
N MET A 13 -4.90 3.95 21.34
CA MET A 13 -5.84 4.99 20.93
C MET A 13 -6.69 5.45 22.13
N LEU A 14 -7.23 4.50 22.91
CA LEU A 14 -8.01 4.83 24.11
C LEU A 14 -7.17 5.58 25.15
N MET A 15 -5.95 5.11 25.41
CA MET A 15 -5.00 5.78 26.30
C MET A 15 -4.72 7.22 25.87
N PHE A 16 -4.66 7.47 24.56
CA PHE A 16 -4.43 8.81 24.03
C PHE A 16 -5.66 9.71 24.15
N LEU A 17 -6.84 9.25 23.69
CA LEU A 17 -8.07 10.04 23.69
C LEU A 17 -8.54 10.41 25.09
N THR A 18 -8.35 9.52 26.07
CA THR A 18 -8.73 9.77 27.47
C THR A 18 -7.81 10.73 28.21
N ARG A 19 -6.71 11.18 27.59
CA ARG A 19 -5.81 12.20 28.15
C ARG A 19 -6.21 13.63 27.80
N LEU A 20 -7.25 13.82 26.98
CA LEU A 20 -7.74 15.15 26.62
C LEU A 20 -8.44 15.79 27.82
N GLY A 21 -7.87 16.89 28.31
CA GLY A 21 -8.45 17.71 29.39
C GLY A 21 -9.28 18.87 28.86
N ASP A 22 -9.84 19.66 29.78
CA ASP A 22 -10.69 20.80 29.46
C ASP A 22 -9.98 21.83 28.55
N GLY A 23 -10.70 22.30 27.53
CA GLY A 23 -10.19 23.26 26.57
C GLY A 23 -9.16 22.71 25.57
N ALA A 24 -8.77 21.44 25.69
CA ALA A 24 -7.87 20.82 24.74
C ALA A 24 -8.54 20.61 23.37
N ARG A 25 -7.74 20.73 22.31
CA ARG A 25 -8.12 20.32 20.96
C ARG A 25 -7.11 19.30 20.48
N CYS A 26 -7.60 18.25 19.86
CA CYS A 26 -6.76 17.21 19.29
C CYS A 26 -7.09 17.00 17.82
N VAL A 27 -6.09 16.60 17.06
CA VAL A 27 -6.22 16.17 15.67
C VAL A 27 -5.52 14.83 15.58
N VAL A 28 -6.21 13.85 15.01
CA VAL A 28 -5.70 12.50 14.76
C VAL A 28 -5.64 12.32 13.25
N THR A 29 -4.48 11.95 12.73
CA THR A 29 -4.22 11.74 11.31
C THR A 29 -3.75 10.31 11.07
N GLY A 30 -4.11 9.76 9.92
CA GLY A 30 -3.68 8.44 9.51
C GLY A 30 -4.41 7.94 8.27
N ASP A 31 -3.87 6.87 7.68
CA ASP A 31 -4.45 6.19 6.53
C ASP A 31 -4.84 4.75 6.93
N PRO A 32 -6.13 4.42 7.04
CA PRO A 32 -6.58 3.08 7.45
C PRO A 32 -6.19 1.97 6.45
N SER A 33 -5.73 2.29 5.24
CA SER A 33 -5.25 1.31 4.26
C SER A 33 -3.78 0.92 4.45
N GLN A 34 -3.01 1.69 5.22
CA GLN A 34 -1.56 1.53 5.40
C GLN A 34 -1.20 1.10 6.83
N VAL A 35 -1.96 0.15 7.38
CA VAL A 35 -1.74 -0.37 8.74
C VAL A 35 -0.49 -1.26 8.78
N ASP A 36 0.50 -0.87 9.57
CA ASP A 36 1.73 -1.63 9.83
C ASP A 36 1.73 -2.25 11.24
N LEU A 37 0.63 -2.93 11.57
CA LEU A 37 0.49 -3.67 12.82
C LEU A 37 0.78 -5.15 12.63
N ARG A 38 1.18 -5.82 13.72
CA ARG A 38 1.31 -7.29 13.72
C ARG A 38 0.00 -7.93 13.28
N ARG A 39 0.09 -9.05 12.56
CA ARG A 39 -1.09 -9.83 12.14
C ARG A 39 -1.98 -10.10 13.35
N HIS A 40 -3.28 -9.91 13.17
CA HIS A 40 -4.34 -10.06 14.19
C HIS A 40 -4.49 -8.94 15.23
N VAL A 41 -3.64 -7.91 15.22
CA VAL A 41 -3.87 -6.72 16.04
C VAL A 41 -4.82 -5.79 15.29
N LYS A 42 -5.90 -5.36 15.94
CA LYS A 42 -6.82 -4.36 15.39
C LYS A 42 -6.19 -2.97 15.47
N SER A 43 -6.38 -2.19 14.39
CA SER A 43 -6.00 -0.78 14.38
C SER A 43 -6.97 0.05 15.19
N GLY A 44 -6.44 0.81 16.16
CA GLY A 44 -7.21 1.73 16.99
C GLY A 44 -7.84 2.86 16.19
N LEU A 45 -7.22 3.29 15.08
CA LEU A 45 -7.81 4.29 14.17
C LEU A 45 -9.10 3.77 13.54
N LYS A 46 -9.06 2.55 12.99
CA LYS A 46 -10.23 1.97 12.31
C LYS A 46 -11.39 1.80 13.28
N GLU A 47 -11.11 1.27 14.46
CA GLU A 47 -12.12 1.10 15.51
C GLU A 47 -12.66 2.44 16.03
N ALA A 48 -11.80 3.45 16.22
CA ALA A 48 -12.24 4.78 16.65
C ALA A 48 -13.18 5.43 15.62
N VAL A 49 -12.91 5.27 14.31
CA VAL A 49 -13.80 5.75 13.24
C VAL A 49 -15.16 5.05 13.27
N GLU A 50 -15.22 3.79 13.68
CA GLU A 50 -16.49 3.03 13.79
C GLU A 50 -17.25 3.41 15.08
N LEU A 51 -16.55 3.54 16.21
CA LEU A 51 -17.18 3.74 17.53
C LEU A 51 -17.53 5.19 17.85
N LEU A 52 -16.79 6.17 17.34
CA LEU A 52 -16.93 7.57 17.76
C LEU A 52 -17.76 8.43 16.80
N GLN A 53 -18.48 7.82 15.85
CA GLN A 53 -19.28 8.55 14.84
C GLN A 53 -20.35 9.44 15.46
N ASP A 54 -20.97 8.98 16.54
CA ASP A 54 -22.07 9.68 17.22
C ASP A 54 -21.60 10.46 18.46
N VAL A 55 -20.29 10.55 18.70
CA VAL A 55 -19.74 11.25 19.86
C VAL A 55 -19.71 12.76 19.60
N GLU A 56 -20.43 13.52 20.43
CA GLU A 56 -20.45 14.98 20.35
C GLU A 56 -19.03 15.55 20.49
N GLY A 57 -18.70 16.52 19.63
CA GLY A 57 -17.38 17.16 19.61
C GLY A 57 -16.32 16.42 18.80
N VAL A 58 -16.60 15.22 18.30
CA VAL A 58 -15.72 14.49 17.36
C VAL A 58 -16.17 14.74 15.93
N LYS A 59 -15.23 15.01 15.03
CA LYS A 59 -15.49 15.17 13.60
C LYS A 59 -14.49 14.37 12.79
N PHE A 60 -15.01 13.68 11.79
CA PHE A 60 -14.20 12.92 10.83
C PHE A 60 -14.09 13.70 9.53
N VAL A 61 -12.86 13.81 9.03
CA VAL A 61 -12.54 14.45 7.75
C VAL A 61 -11.78 13.43 6.91
N ALA A 62 -12.42 12.94 5.85
CA ALA A 62 -11.80 12.04 4.89
C ALA A 62 -11.25 12.84 3.70
N PHE A 63 -9.98 12.62 3.37
CA PHE A 63 -9.37 13.19 2.17
C PHE A 63 -9.53 12.22 1.00
N ALA A 64 -9.82 12.76 -0.18
CA ALA A 64 -9.85 12.02 -1.43
C ALA A 64 -8.49 12.14 -2.15
N PRO A 65 -8.18 11.24 -3.10
CA PRO A 65 -6.93 11.31 -3.86
C PRO A 65 -6.69 12.66 -4.57
N LYS A 66 -7.77 13.37 -4.93
CA LYS A 66 -7.72 14.71 -5.53
C LYS A 66 -7.22 15.81 -4.59
N ASP A 67 -7.30 15.58 -3.28
CA ASP A 67 -6.86 16.54 -2.26
C ASP A 67 -5.35 16.45 -2.02
N ILE A 68 -4.67 15.47 -2.63
CA ILE A 68 -3.24 15.24 -2.49
C ILE A 68 -2.47 16.06 -3.54
N VAL A 69 -1.87 17.16 -3.10
CA VAL A 69 -0.97 17.95 -3.93
C VAL A 69 0.45 17.38 -3.84
N ARG A 70 0.93 16.77 -4.93
CA ARG A 70 2.30 16.26 -5.04
C ARG A 70 3.14 17.18 -5.92
N LEU A 71 4.41 17.35 -5.56
CA LEU A 71 5.36 18.04 -6.44
C LEU A 71 5.51 17.26 -7.76
N PRO A 72 5.68 17.93 -8.92
CA PRO A 72 5.83 17.26 -10.21
C PRO A 72 6.93 16.20 -10.25
N VAL A 73 8.00 16.38 -9.46
CA VAL A 73 9.08 15.40 -9.35
C VAL A 73 8.63 14.09 -8.69
N VAL A 74 7.77 14.16 -7.67
CA VAL A 74 7.26 12.96 -6.97
C VAL A 74 6.37 12.16 -7.91
N GLN A 75 5.54 12.85 -8.71
CA GLN A 75 4.70 12.21 -9.71
C GLN A 75 5.56 11.44 -10.75
N ARG A 76 6.62 12.07 -11.27
CA ARG A 76 7.57 11.41 -12.17
C ARG A 76 8.25 10.18 -11.54
N ILE A 77 8.59 10.25 -10.25
CA ILE A 77 9.14 9.11 -9.51
C ILE A 77 8.12 7.97 -9.43
N ILE A 78 6.86 8.26 -9.09
CA ILE A 78 5.80 7.26 -9.02
C ILE A 78 5.62 6.56 -10.38
N GLU A 79 5.57 7.33 -11.46
CA GLU A 79 5.44 6.82 -12.84
C GLU A 79 6.64 5.93 -13.25
N ALA A 80 7.86 6.33 -12.90
CA ALA A 80 9.06 5.52 -13.14
C ALA A 80 9.00 4.17 -12.40
N TYR A 81 8.56 4.15 -11.14
CA TYR A 81 8.40 2.92 -10.37
C TYR A 81 7.27 2.02 -10.88
N GLN A 82 6.20 2.60 -11.45
CA GLN A 82 5.11 1.84 -12.05
C GLN A 82 5.54 1.17 -13.36
N SER A 83 6.19 1.91 -14.26
CA SER A 83 6.68 1.40 -15.54
C SER A 83 7.77 0.33 -15.39
N GLY A 84 8.71 0.51 -14.46
CA GLY A 84 9.76 -0.48 -14.18
C GLY A 84 9.26 -1.80 -13.59
N ARG A 85 8.07 -1.81 -12.97
CA ARG A 85 7.44 -3.03 -12.42
C ARG A 85 6.63 -3.81 -13.46
N ILE A 86 6.16 -3.17 -14.52
CA ILE A 86 5.33 -3.81 -15.57
C ILE A 86 6.19 -4.56 -16.60
N CYS A 87 7.46 -4.18 -16.80
CA CYS A 87 8.33 -4.78 -17.83
C CYS A 87 9.01 -6.13 -17.43
N LYS A 88 8.63 -6.76 -16.31
CA LYS A 88 9.24 -8.02 -15.83
C LYS A 88 8.40 -9.29 -16.01
N SER A 89 7.22 -9.23 -16.64
CA SER A 89 6.51 -10.44 -17.05
C SER A 89 6.89 -10.78 -18.50
N GLU A 90 7.98 -11.53 -18.71
CA GLU A 90 8.28 -12.16 -20.01
C GLU A 90 7.21 -13.24 -20.32
N PRO A 91 6.49 -13.16 -21.45
CA PRO A 91 5.88 -14.34 -22.04
C PRO A 91 6.98 -15.15 -22.73
N GLN A 92 7.05 -16.44 -22.39
CA GLN A 92 8.01 -17.43 -22.88
C GLN A 92 8.17 -17.37 -24.42
N ARG A 93 9.43 -17.24 -24.86
CA ARG A 93 9.85 -17.39 -26.26
C ARG A 93 9.55 -18.82 -26.72
N LEU A 94 8.50 -19.01 -27.53
CA LEU A 94 8.42 -20.11 -28.47
C LEU A 94 8.99 -19.61 -29.80
N THR A 95 10.25 -19.93 -30.08
CA THR A 95 10.84 -19.80 -31.41
C THR A 95 11.24 -21.20 -31.83
N GLU A 96 10.28 -21.95 -32.35
CA GLU A 96 10.58 -23.05 -33.26
C GLU A 96 10.87 -22.46 -34.65
N MET A 97 11.79 -23.11 -35.36
CA MET A 97 12.11 -23.00 -36.79
C MET A 97 13.36 -22.19 -37.18
N GLU A 98 14.53 -22.85 -37.11
CA GLU A 98 15.49 -23.00 -38.21
C GLU A 98 16.05 -24.44 -38.09
N GLY A 99 16.16 -25.32 -39.10
CA GLY A 99 16.34 -25.09 -40.53
C GLY A 99 17.71 -25.61 -40.99
N GLN A 100 17.87 -26.94 -41.07
CA GLN A 100 18.78 -27.72 -41.94
C GLN A 100 20.28 -27.35 -42.08
N GLY A 101 21.14 -28.29 -41.67
CA GLY A 101 22.47 -28.53 -42.27
C GLY A 101 22.65 -30.03 -42.52
N LYS A 102 22.56 -30.46 -43.79
CA LYS A 102 22.97 -31.79 -44.25
C LYS A 102 24.50 -31.85 -44.26
N ASP A 103 25.09 -32.95 -43.80
CA ASP A 103 26.29 -33.52 -44.43
C ASP A 103 26.36 -35.05 -44.22
N SER A 104 26.38 -35.73 -45.37
CA SER A 104 26.80 -37.08 -45.76
C SER A 104 27.13 -38.21 -44.76
N CYS A 105 26.45 -39.35 -45.01
CA CYS A 105 26.80 -40.79 -44.90
C CYS A 105 28.30 -41.18 -44.81
N PRO A 106 28.67 -42.39 -44.31
CA PRO A 106 28.10 -43.67 -44.75
C PRO A 106 27.86 -44.78 -43.69
N THR A 107 26.94 -45.68 -44.04
CA THR A 107 26.76 -47.08 -43.56
C THR A 107 27.92 -47.99 -44.05
N PRO A 108 28.01 -49.30 -43.74
CA PRO A 108 27.09 -50.23 -43.04
C PRO A 108 27.80 -51.03 -41.91
N ASP A 109 27.12 -51.88 -41.14
CA ASP A 109 27.18 -53.34 -41.38
C ASP A 109 26.12 -54.10 -40.55
N VAL A 110 25.41 -54.98 -41.28
CA VAL A 110 24.71 -56.25 -40.94
C VAL A 110 23.74 -56.28 -39.75
#